data_AF-A0A352PRM7-F1
#
_entry.id   AF-A0A352PRM7-F1
#
_cell.length_a   1.000
_cell.length_b   1.000
_cell.length_c   1.000
_cell.angle_alpha   90.00
_cell.angle_beta   90.00
_cell.angle_gamma   90.00
#
_symmetry.space_group_name_H-M   'P 1'
#
loop_
_entity.id
_entity.type
_entity.pdbx_description
1 polymer ?
#
loop_
_entity_poly.entity_id
_entity_poly.type
_entity_poly.pdbx_seq_one_letter_code
_entity_poly.pdbx_strand_id
1 'polypeptide(L)'
;TVNQCHSYALQYALIGLHWLLSRIKVQVLRRWRRCSAQKEVQKAYAGLGGEVYKAFRLGQDSDWAGLPEVQQQLKRVQEAESMVFQVDSAAEQVYDGFRARKAELEARYASKRQATVSREESPSEKAASNGEAPSS
;
A
#
# COMPACT_ATOMS: atom_id res chain seq x y z
N THR A 1 41.89 -0.45 -17.43
CA THR A 1 40.51 -0.06 -17.84
C THR A 1 39.48 -1.12 -17.51
N VAL A 2 39.74 -2.40 -17.79
CA VAL A 2 38.81 -3.53 -17.49
C VAL A 2 38.44 -3.64 -16.00
N ASN A 3 39.38 -3.37 -15.09
CA ASN A 3 39.14 -3.40 -13.64
C ASN A 3 38.24 -2.24 -13.14
N GLN A 4 38.22 -1.10 -13.83
CA GLN A 4 37.33 0.01 -13.47
C GLN A 4 35.90 -0.25 -13.94
N CYS A 5 35.70 -0.92 -15.08
CA CYS A 5 34.37 -1.30 -15.54
C CYS A 5 33.68 -2.29 -14.57
N HIS A 6 34.45 -3.25 -14.03
CA HIS A 6 33.95 -4.19 -13.02
C HIS A 6 33.53 -3.51 -11.72
N SER A 7 34.28 -2.51 -11.24
CA SER A 7 33.94 -1.81 -10.00
C SER A 7 32.67 -0.97 -10.12
N TYR A 8 32.46 -0.29 -11.26
CA TYR A 8 31.21 0.44 -11.50
C TYR A 8 30.01 -0.52 -11.64
N ALA A 9 30.16 -1.64 -12.37
CA ALA A 9 29.11 -2.64 -12.49
C ALA A 9 28.68 -3.23 -11.12
N LEU A 10 29.64 -3.49 -10.23
CA LEU A 10 29.37 -3.96 -8.87
C LEU A 10 28.63 -2.93 -8.02
N GLN A 11 28.98 -1.64 -8.14
CA GLN A 11 28.30 -0.56 -7.42
C GLN A 11 26.83 -0.42 -7.87
N TYR A 12 26.57 -0.45 -9.18
CA TYR A 12 25.20 -0.41 -9.69
C TYR A 12 24.40 -1.67 -9.32
N ALA A 13 25.02 -2.85 -9.31
CA ALA A 13 24.38 -4.08 -8.88
C ALA A 13 23.98 -4.03 -7.39
N LEU A 14 24.83 -3.49 -6.52
CA LEU A 14 24.53 -3.31 -5.09
C LEU A 14 23.37 -2.33 -4.86
N ILE A 15 23.32 -1.24 -5.61
CA ILE A 15 22.22 -0.27 -5.54
C ILE A 15 20.90 -0.92 -6.00
N GLY A 16 20.93 -1.66 -7.10
CA GLY A 16 19.77 -2.42 -7.60
C GLY A 16 19.29 -3.47 -6.60
N LEU A 17 20.22 -4.22 -6.00
CA LEU A 17 19.93 -5.21 -4.97
C LEU A 17 19.32 -4.56 -3.73
N HIS A 18 19.84 -3.43 -3.28
CA HIS A 18 19.30 -2.69 -2.14
C HIS A 18 17.85 -2.24 -2.39
N TRP A 19 17.55 -1.74 -3.59
CA TRP A 19 16.19 -1.39 -3.99
C TRP A 19 15.28 -2.62 -4.03
N LEU A 20 15.74 -3.73 -4.59
CA LEU A 20 14.98 -4.98 -4.65
C LEU A 20 14.70 -5.54 -3.25
N LEU A 21 15.70 -5.59 -2.38
CA LEU A 21 15.57 -6.02 -0.99
C LEU A 21 14.60 -5.11 -0.23
N SER A 22 14.64 -3.80 -0.47
CA SER A 22 13.68 -2.85 0.13
C SER A 22 12.25 -3.14 -0.32
N ARG A 23 12.04 -3.48 -1.60
CA ARG A 23 10.72 -3.87 -2.13
C ARG A 23 10.23 -5.19 -1.54
N ILE A 24 11.10 -6.21 -1.52
CA ILE A 24 10.80 -7.52 -0.95
C ILE A 24 10.47 -7.37 0.53
N LYS A 25 11.26 -6.62 1.30
CA LYS A 25 11.02 -6.42 2.73
C LYS A 25 9.64 -5.82 2.97
N VAL A 26 9.23 -4.80 2.22
CA VAL A 26 7.91 -4.19 2.41
C VAL A 26 6.77 -5.13 2.02
N GLN A 27 6.88 -5.81 0.87
CA GLN A 27 5.83 -6.72 0.40
C GLN A 27 5.71 -7.97 1.27
N VAL A 28 6.85 -8.59 1.60
CA VAL A 28 6.93 -9.77 2.45
C VAL A 28 6.47 -9.42 3.86
N LEU A 29 6.94 -8.33 4.47
CA LEU A 29 6.53 -7.96 5.83
C LEU A 29 5.01 -7.73 5.93
N ARG A 30 4.41 -7.08 4.93
CA ARG A 30 2.94 -6.91 4.86
C ARG A 30 2.22 -8.25 4.75
N ARG A 31 2.67 -9.11 3.84
CA ARG A 31 2.07 -10.44 3.65
C ARG A 31 2.26 -11.32 4.88
N TRP A 32 3.40 -11.21 5.54
CA TRP A 32 3.73 -11.95 6.76
C TRP A 32 2.90 -11.49 7.93
N ARG A 33 2.69 -10.18 8.11
CA ARG A 33 1.77 -9.63 9.12
C ARG A 33 0.34 -10.12 8.91
N ARG A 34 -0.16 -10.12 7.68
CA ARG A 34 -1.48 -10.68 7.33
C ARG A 34 -1.58 -12.17 7.63
N CYS A 35 -0.64 -12.96 7.14
CA CYS A 35 -0.63 -14.41 7.39
C CYS A 35 -0.45 -14.73 8.89
N SER A 36 0.31 -13.92 9.63
CA SER A 36 0.49 -14.08 11.07
C SER A 36 -0.82 -13.84 11.82
N ALA A 37 -1.50 -12.73 11.53
CA ALA A 37 -2.79 -12.41 12.14
C ALA A 37 -3.85 -13.47 11.79
N GLN A 38 -3.88 -13.96 10.54
CA GLN A 38 -4.76 -15.07 10.14
C GLN A 38 -4.45 -16.37 10.87
N LYS A 39 -3.17 -16.71 11.07
CA LYS A 39 -2.77 -17.89 11.84
C LYS A 39 -3.21 -17.79 13.31
N GLU A 40 -3.13 -16.60 13.88
CA GLU A 40 -3.55 -16.34 15.25
C GLU A 40 -5.06 -16.50 15.42
N VAL A 41 -5.85 -15.97 14.49
CA VAL A 41 -7.30 -16.20 14.42
C VAL A 41 -7.61 -17.69 14.31
N GLN A 42 -6.97 -18.41 13.38
CA GLN A 42 -7.21 -19.86 13.24
C GLN A 42 -6.84 -20.65 14.49
N LYS A 43 -5.77 -20.26 15.20
CA LYS A 43 -5.39 -20.88 16.47
C LYS A 43 -6.42 -20.60 17.57
N ALA A 44 -6.96 -19.39 17.64
CA ALA A 44 -8.01 -19.03 18.58
C ALA A 44 -9.30 -19.81 18.29
N TYR A 45 -9.70 -19.95 17.03
CA TYR A 45 -10.83 -20.78 16.61
C TYR A 45 -10.63 -22.26 16.93
N ALA A 46 -9.44 -22.81 16.70
CA ALA A 46 -9.12 -24.19 17.07
C ALA A 46 -9.19 -24.42 18.60
N GLY A 47 -8.74 -23.43 19.39
CA GLY A 47 -8.87 -23.45 20.85
C GLY A 47 -10.32 -23.42 21.32
N LEU A 48 -11.14 -22.55 20.73
CA LEU A 48 -12.58 -22.47 21.00
C LEU A 48 -13.29 -23.80 20.66
N GLY A 49 -13.04 -24.37 19.48
CA GLY A 49 -13.62 -25.65 19.08
C GLY A 49 -13.23 -26.80 20.00
N GLY A 50 -12.02 -26.80 20.55
CA GLY A 50 -11.57 -27.78 21.54
C GLY A 50 -12.34 -27.69 22.86
N GLU A 51 -12.69 -26.48 23.32
CA GLU A 51 -13.47 -26.28 24.53
C GLU A 51 -14.95 -26.61 24.33
N VAL A 52 -15.53 -26.20 23.20
CA VAL A 52 -16.89 -26.60 22.82
C VAL A 52 -17.01 -28.11 22.71
N TYR A 53 -16.02 -28.79 22.12
CA TYR A 53 -16.00 -30.25 22.03
C TYR A 53 -15.89 -30.94 23.40
N LYS A 54 -15.12 -30.37 24.34
CA LYS A 54 -15.07 -30.87 25.72
C LYS A 54 -16.40 -30.70 26.43
N ALA A 55 -17.04 -29.54 26.31
CA ALA A 55 -18.36 -29.28 26.89
C ALA A 55 -19.42 -30.26 26.35
N PHE A 56 -19.40 -30.51 25.04
CA PHE A 56 -20.25 -31.52 24.39
C PHE A 56 -19.98 -32.93 24.92
N ARG A 57 -18.71 -33.33 25.04
CA ARG A 57 -18.31 -34.64 25.61
C ARG A 57 -18.75 -34.84 27.06
N LEU A 58 -18.87 -33.76 27.84
CA LEU A 58 -19.30 -33.77 29.23
C LEU A 58 -20.84 -33.76 29.38
N GLY A 59 -21.59 -33.79 28.27
CA GLY A 59 -23.06 -33.80 28.27
C GLY A 59 -23.68 -32.44 28.59
N GLN A 60 -22.91 -31.35 28.51
CA GLN A 60 -23.39 -29.98 28.67
C GLN A 60 -23.86 -29.41 27.32
N ASP A 61 -24.67 -30.18 26.59
CA ASP A 61 -25.05 -29.90 25.20
C ASP A 61 -25.92 -28.64 25.03
N SER A 62 -26.63 -28.24 26.09
CA SER A 62 -27.62 -27.16 26.02
C SER A 62 -27.10 -25.76 26.36
N ASP A 63 -25.96 -25.63 27.07
CA ASP A 63 -25.52 -24.31 27.59
C ASP A 63 -23.99 -24.10 27.58
N TRP A 64 -23.30 -24.72 26.62
CA TRP A 64 -21.85 -24.56 26.47
C TRP A 64 -21.45 -23.10 26.17
N ALA A 65 -22.32 -22.30 25.56
CA ALA A 65 -22.07 -20.88 25.28
C ALA A 65 -22.07 -19.99 26.53
N GLY A 66 -22.71 -20.45 27.62
CA GLY A 66 -22.69 -19.80 28.92
C GLY A 66 -21.45 -20.12 29.75
N LEU A 67 -20.62 -21.10 29.33
CA LEU A 67 -19.44 -21.49 30.08
C LEU A 67 -18.39 -20.37 30.09
N PRO A 68 -17.81 -20.05 31.26
CA PRO A 68 -16.82 -18.97 31.37
C PRO A 68 -15.57 -19.23 30.53
N GLU A 69 -15.20 -20.50 30.35
CA GLU A 69 -14.07 -20.94 29.52
C GLU A 69 -14.32 -20.61 28.04
N VAL A 70 -15.47 -21.03 27.51
CA VAL A 70 -15.90 -20.73 26.14
C VAL A 70 -16.01 -19.23 25.91
N GLN A 71 -16.57 -18.46 26.86
CA GLN A 71 -16.64 -17.00 26.75
C GLN A 71 -15.26 -16.33 26.77
N GLN A 72 -14.33 -16.83 27.58
CA GLN A 72 -12.96 -16.33 27.57
C GLN A 72 -12.28 -16.60 26.22
N GLN A 73 -12.50 -17.79 25.65
CA GLN A 73 -11.94 -18.14 24.35
C GLN A 73 -12.59 -17.37 23.20
N LEU A 74 -13.89 -17.07 23.31
CA LEU A 74 -14.61 -16.23 22.37
C LEU A 74 -14.09 -14.79 22.37
N LYS A 75 -13.76 -14.23 23.55
CA LYS A 75 -13.09 -12.92 23.66
C LYS A 75 -11.73 -12.93 22.96
N ARG A 76 -10.95 -14.00 23.08
CA ARG A 76 -9.65 -14.12 22.38
C ARG A 76 -9.82 -14.21 20.87
N VAL A 77 -10.86 -14.90 20.39
CA VAL A 77 -11.20 -14.91 18.95
C VAL A 77 -11.57 -13.50 18.49
N GLN A 78 -12.42 -12.80 19.24
CA GLN A 78 -12.83 -11.42 18.90
C GLN A 78 -11.64 -10.45 18.88
N GLU A 79 -10.72 -10.55 19.83
CA GLU A 79 -9.48 -9.77 19.84
C GLU A 79 -8.61 -10.09 18.62
N ALA A 80 -8.43 -11.36 18.29
CA ALA A 80 -7.66 -11.78 17.12
C ALA A 80 -8.27 -11.28 15.79
N GLU A 81 -9.59 -11.32 15.66
CA GLU A 81 -10.31 -10.78 14.49
C GLU A 81 -10.14 -9.26 14.38
N SER A 82 -10.19 -8.55 15.51
CA SER A 82 -9.97 -7.11 15.54
C SER A 82 -8.57 -6.71 15.06
N MET A 83 -7.55 -7.52 15.36
CA MET A 83 -6.18 -7.31 14.89
C MET A 83 -6.06 -7.47 13.37
N VAL A 84 -6.75 -8.45 12.79
CA VAL A 84 -6.82 -8.61 11.32
C VAL A 84 -7.46 -7.38 10.68
N PHE A 85 -8.58 -6.91 11.25
CA PHE A 85 -9.28 -5.73 10.76
C PHE A 85 -8.41 -4.46 10.80
N GLN A 86 -7.66 -4.25 11.90
CA GLN A 86 -6.74 -3.11 12.02
C GLN A 86 -5.64 -3.14 10.94
N VAL A 87 -5.09 -4.32 10.64
CA VAL A 87 -4.07 -4.47 9.61
C VAL A 87 -4.61 -4.13 8.23
N ASP A 88 -5.86 -4.53 7.93
CA ASP A 88 -6.48 -4.23 6.64
C ASP A 88 -6.90 -2.76 6.53
N SER A 89 -7.45 -2.16 7.58
CA SER A 89 -7.76 -0.72 7.61
C SER A 89 -6.50 0.14 7.41
N ALA A 90 -5.39 -0.21 8.07
CA ALA A 90 -4.13 0.50 7.88
C ALA A 90 -3.59 0.36 6.44
N ALA A 91 -3.84 -0.77 5.78
CA ALA A 91 -3.44 -0.97 4.38
C ALA A 91 -4.28 -0.11 3.41
N GLU A 92 -5.59 -0.01 3.65
CA GLU A 92 -6.50 0.85 2.88
C GLU A 92 -6.13 2.32 3.01
N GLN A 93 -5.88 2.82 4.22
CA GLN A 93 -5.48 4.22 4.44
C GLN A 93 -4.21 4.60 3.66
N VAL A 94 -3.23 3.70 3.59
CA VAL A 94 -2.01 3.92 2.80
C VAL A 94 -2.32 3.96 1.30
N TYR A 95 -3.24 3.12 0.84
CA TYR A 95 -3.65 3.08 -0.57
C TYR A 95 -4.41 4.34 -0.97
N ASP A 96 -5.35 4.78 -0.14
CA ASP A 96 -6.12 6.00 -0.36
C ASP A 96 -5.24 7.24 -0.34
N GLY A 97 -4.30 7.32 0.60
CA GLY A 97 -3.31 8.39 0.63
C GLY A 97 -2.44 8.44 -0.63
N PHE A 98 -2.06 7.27 -1.18
CA PHE A 98 -1.34 7.20 -2.45
C PHE A 98 -2.22 7.65 -3.63
N ARG A 99 -3.49 7.22 -3.66
CA ARG A 99 -4.45 7.58 -4.71
C ARG A 99 -4.72 9.09 -4.72
N ALA A 100 -4.91 9.69 -3.55
CA ALA A 100 -5.11 11.12 -3.39
C ALA A 100 -3.90 11.92 -3.90
N ARG A 101 -2.68 11.53 -3.50
CA ARG A 101 -1.44 12.18 -3.99
C ARG A 101 -1.25 12.02 -5.49
N LYS A 102 -1.59 10.85 -6.04
CA LYS A 102 -1.54 10.62 -7.49
C LYS A 102 -2.51 11.55 -8.23
N ALA A 103 -3.76 11.65 -7.77
CA ALA A 103 -4.75 12.54 -8.35
C ALA A 103 -4.32 14.02 -8.27
N GLU A 104 -3.75 14.44 -7.14
CA GLU A 104 -3.19 15.78 -6.97
C GLU A 104 -2.06 16.05 -7.96
N LEU A 105 -1.13 15.09 -8.14
CA LEU A 105 -0.06 15.19 -9.12
C LEU A 105 -0.61 15.29 -10.55
N GLU A 106 -1.57 14.45 -10.92
CA GLU A 106 -2.20 14.48 -12.24
C GLU A 106 -2.85 15.84 -12.51
N ALA A 107 -3.57 16.40 -11.54
CA ALA A 107 -4.16 17.74 -11.64
C ALA A 107 -3.09 18.83 -11.82
N ARG A 108 -1.99 18.78 -11.05
CA ARG A 108 -0.86 19.72 -11.17
C ARG A 108 -0.15 19.63 -12.52
N TYR A 109 -0.02 18.43 -13.08
CA TYR A 109 0.60 18.23 -14.40
C TYR A 109 -0.36 18.58 -15.55
N ALA A 110 -1.67 18.41 -15.37
CA ALA A 110 -2.69 18.86 -16.32
C ALA A 110 -2.71 20.39 -16.41
N SER A 111 -2.71 21.09 -15.28
CA SER A 111 -2.67 22.55 -15.24
C SER A 111 -1.38 23.13 -15.82
N LYS A 112 -0.23 22.50 -15.54
CA LYS A 112 1.04 22.89 -16.18
C LYS A 112 1.02 22.69 -17.70
N ARG A 113 0.44 21.59 -18.20
CA ARG A 113 0.30 21.34 -19.64
C ARG A 113 -0.61 22.36 -20.32
N GLN A 114 -1.73 22.72 -19.69
CA GLN A 114 -2.62 23.76 -20.21
C GLN A 114 -1.93 25.12 -20.23
N ALA A 115 -1.17 25.47 -19.18
CA ALA A 115 -0.42 26.72 -19.12
C ALA A 115 0.68 26.82 -20.18
N THR A 116 1.31 25.70 -20.58
CA THR A 116 2.27 25.68 -21.69
C THR A 116 1.59 25.80 -23.06
N VAL A 117 0.42 25.18 -23.25
CA VAL A 117 -0.35 25.28 -24.51
C VAL A 117 -0.90 26.70 -24.71
N SER A 118 -1.48 27.33 -23.68
CA SER A 118 -1.99 28.71 -23.77
C SER A 118 -0.88 29.77 -23.96
N ARG A 119 0.37 29.43 -23.64
CA ARG A 119 1.53 30.30 -23.89
C ARG A 119 2.02 30.25 -25.34
N GLU A 120 1.76 29.18 -26.07
CA GLU A 120 2.09 29.07 -27.50
C GLU A 120 1.03 29.71 -28.40
N GLU A 121 -0.22 29.89 -27.93
CA GLU A 121 -1.31 30.54 -28.68
C GLU A 121 -1.45 32.06 -28.45
N SER A 122 -0.60 32.68 -27.61
CA SER A 122 -0.63 34.14 -27.44
C SER A 122 0.05 34.83 -28.63
N PRO A 123 -0.63 35.72 -29.37
CA PRO A 123 -0.25 36.11 -30.71
C PRO A 123 0.99 36.99 -30.73
N SER A 124 1.96 36.60 -31.56
CA SER A 124 2.97 37.47 -32.14
C SER A 124 2.30 38.47 -33.10
N GLU A 125 1.51 39.40 -32.56
CA GLU A 125 0.99 40.57 -33.27
C GLU A 125 1.42 41.81 -32.47
N LYS A 126 2.62 42.32 -32.78
CA LYS A 126 2.99 43.75 -32.79
C LYS A 126 4.49 43.90 -33.03
N ALA A 127 4.85 44.02 -34.29
CA ALA A 127 5.92 44.90 -34.74
C ALA A 127 5.48 45.51 -36.07
N ALA A 128 4.72 46.60 -35.98
CA ALA A 128 4.35 47.44 -37.10
C ALA A 128 5.56 48.30 -37.53
N SER A 129 5.59 48.59 -38.84
CA SER A 129 6.01 49.87 -39.43
C SER A 129 7.50 50.24 -39.36
N ASN A 130 8.21 50.08 -40.48
CA ASN A 130 8.76 51.22 -41.24
C ASN A 130 9.58 50.74 -42.45
N GLY A 131 9.37 51.36 -43.61
CA GLY A 131 10.35 51.33 -44.70
C GLY A 131 9.78 50.92 -46.06
N GLU A 132 8.77 51.63 -46.52
CA GLU A 132 8.49 51.78 -47.95
C GLU A 132 9.73 52.38 -48.65
N ALA A 133 10.20 51.74 -49.71
CA ALA A 133 11.06 52.36 -50.71
C ALA A 133 10.77 51.72 -52.08
N PRO A 134 10.13 52.44 -53.01
CA PRO A 134 10.07 52.02 -54.40
C PRO A 134 11.31 52.49 -55.18
N SER A 135 11.64 51.72 -56.22
CA SER A 135 12.34 52.11 -57.46
C SER A 135 13.72 52.79 -57.37
N SER A 136 14.74 52.13 -57.95
CA SER A 136 15.26 52.43 -59.30
C SER A 136 16.30 51.39 -59.73
#